data_AF-A0A2E5VLJ1-F1
#
_entry.id   AF-A0A2E5VLJ1-F1
#
_cell.length_a   1.000
_cell.length_b   1.000
_cell.length_c   1.000
_cell.angle_alpha   90.00
_cell.angle_beta   90.00
_cell.angle_gamma   90.00
#
_symmetry.space_group_name_H-M   'P 1'
#
loop_
_entity.id
_entity.type
_entity.pdbx_description
1 polymer ?
#
loop_
_entity_poly.entity_id
_entity_poly.type
_entity_poly.pdbx_seq_one_letter_code
_entity_poly.pdbx_strand_id
1 'polypeptide(L)'
;MPDSNLEILAYEMSPLGLLCLRRRELLSQPGTIVTEVTLNHEFLMSSLYTDSERALAQTALQMHAGSDLQVLVGGLGLGYTAREALLSDRVARLEVVELLPQVIDWLDRGLVPLSSQLGDEQRLVVTEGDVYRRLAGPPDRLFDMILIDVDHSPEERLGEESVSFYTATGLRAAGQHLRDEGILAVWSYAESSPFADALREVFSEVRVEPVSYDNRLIDQRQTDWLFFARGPAAE
;
A
#
# COMPACT_ATOMS: atom_id res chain seq x y z
N MET A 1 35.66 -12.39 11.87
CA MET A 1 35.01 -11.94 10.63
C MET A 1 34.32 -10.64 10.97
N PRO A 2 34.34 -9.58 10.15
CA PRO A 2 33.46 -8.45 10.43
C PRO A 2 32.04 -8.99 10.43
N ASP A 3 31.26 -8.67 11.45
CA ASP A 3 29.86 -9.08 11.53
C ASP A 3 29.17 -8.68 10.22
N SER A 4 28.43 -9.62 9.64
CA SER A 4 27.69 -9.38 8.41
C SER A 4 26.87 -8.11 8.60
N ASN A 5 27.02 -7.14 7.70
CA ASN A 5 26.21 -5.92 7.67
C ASN A 5 24.74 -6.20 7.25
N LEU A 6 24.31 -7.44 7.36
CA LEU A 6 22.99 -7.95 7.02
C LEU A 6 22.55 -8.89 8.13
N GLU A 7 21.42 -8.56 8.72
CA GLU A 7 20.70 -9.32 9.74
C GLU A 7 19.40 -9.85 9.14
N ILE A 8 19.14 -11.16 9.27
CA ILE A 8 17.86 -11.76 8.88
C ILE A 8 16.96 -11.75 10.11
N LEU A 9 15.84 -11.01 10.04
CA LEU A 9 14.89 -10.85 11.14
C LEU A 9 13.82 -11.94 11.11
N ALA A 10 13.37 -12.32 9.91
CA ALA A 10 12.42 -13.39 9.68
C ALA A 10 12.63 -14.03 8.30
N TYR A 11 12.31 -15.32 8.18
CA TYR A 11 12.47 -16.09 6.95
C TYR A 11 11.45 -17.24 6.92
N GLU A 12 10.38 -17.06 6.15
CA GLU A 12 9.15 -17.83 6.32
C GLU A 12 8.48 -18.13 4.99
N MET A 13 7.90 -19.33 4.85
CA MET A 13 7.12 -19.69 3.68
C MET A 13 5.72 -19.08 3.78
N SER A 14 5.25 -18.46 2.71
CA SER A 14 3.90 -17.90 2.58
C SER A 14 3.18 -18.46 1.35
N PRO A 15 1.87 -18.22 1.18
CA PRO A 15 1.15 -18.62 -0.04
C PRO A 15 1.71 -18.02 -1.34
N LEU A 16 2.36 -16.85 -1.29
CA LEU A 16 2.99 -16.21 -2.45
C LEU A 16 4.43 -16.69 -2.70
N GLY A 17 5.01 -17.42 -1.75
CA GLY A 17 6.38 -17.89 -1.78
C GLY A 17 7.17 -17.53 -0.53
N LEU A 18 8.49 -17.63 -0.64
CA LEU A 18 9.39 -17.50 0.49
C LEU A 18 9.64 -16.02 0.82
N LEU A 19 9.16 -15.58 1.97
CA LEU A 19 9.37 -14.26 2.50
C LEU A 19 10.65 -14.19 3.33
N CYS A 20 11.38 -13.10 3.21
CA CYS A 20 12.52 -12.79 4.06
C CYS A 20 12.46 -11.32 4.46
N LEU A 21 12.38 -11.06 5.77
CA LEU A 21 12.55 -9.74 6.36
C LEU A 21 14.00 -9.62 6.84
N ARG A 22 14.70 -8.60 6.36
CA ARG A 22 16.11 -8.40 6.68
C ARG A 22 16.43 -6.94 6.94
N ARG A 23 17.49 -6.69 7.68
CA ARG A 23 17.97 -5.36 8.03
C ARG A 23 19.45 -5.24 7.69
N ARG A 24 19.85 -4.12 7.10
CA ARG A 24 21.26 -3.85 6.77
C ARG A 24 21.60 -2.37 6.86
N GLU A 25 22.86 -2.06 7.13
CA GLU A 25 23.40 -0.70 6.96
C GLU A 25 23.79 -0.50 5.49
N LEU A 26 23.58 0.69 4.93
CA LEU A 26 24.07 0.99 3.58
C LEU A 26 25.58 1.25 3.60
N LEU A 27 26.34 0.45 2.85
CA LEU A 27 27.78 0.65 2.70
C LEU A 27 28.13 1.99 2.02
N SER A 28 27.27 2.44 1.09
CA SER A 28 27.41 3.74 0.41
C SER A 28 27.06 4.93 1.30
N GLN A 29 26.34 4.70 2.40
CA GLN A 29 25.90 5.74 3.32
C GLN A 29 25.88 5.22 4.77
N PRO A 30 27.06 5.12 5.42
CA PRO A 30 27.18 4.64 6.79
C PRO A 30 26.25 5.39 7.76
N GLY A 31 25.67 4.66 8.71
CA GLY A 31 24.63 5.09 9.65
C GLY A 31 23.20 4.89 9.14
N THR A 32 23.02 4.57 7.86
CA THR A 32 21.67 4.38 7.27
C THR A 32 21.26 2.92 7.37
N ILE A 33 20.33 2.62 8.28
CA ILE A 33 19.75 1.28 8.44
C ILE A 33 18.50 1.15 7.57
N VAL A 34 18.47 0.12 6.73
CA VAL A 34 17.34 -0.20 5.84
C VAL A 34 16.78 -1.56 6.20
N THR A 35 15.46 -1.64 6.32
CA THR A 35 14.71 -2.89 6.39
C THR A 35 14.18 -3.22 5.01
N GLU A 36 14.37 -4.45 4.56
CA GLU A 36 13.99 -4.92 3.23
C GLU A 36 13.15 -6.18 3.37
N VAL A 37 12.19 -6.33 2.46
CA VAL A 37 11.44 -7.57 2.27
C VAL A 37 11.79 -8.13 0.90
N THR A 38 12.02 -9.43 0.83
CA THR A 38 12.17 -10.16 -0.43
C THR A 38 11.15 -11.27 -0.51
N LEU A 39 10.63 -11.54 -1.71
CA LEU A 39 9.77 -12.67 -2.02
C LEU A 39 10.50 -13.56 -3.04
N ASN A 40 10.65 -14.85 -2.74
CA ASN A 40 11.40 -15.80 -3.59
C ASN A 40 12.80 -15.31 -3.97
N HIS A 41 13.46 -14.61 -3.04
CA HIS A 41 14.78 -13.97 -3.20
C HIS A 41 14.81 -12.72 -4.10
N GLU A 42 13.68 -12.30 -4.66
CA GLU A 42 13.54 -11.06 -5.40
C GLU A 42 13.15 -9.92 -4.47
N PHE A 43 13.64 -8.71 -4.77
CA PHE A 43 13.36 -7.53 -3.96
C PHE A 43 11.88 -7.16 -4.09
N LEU A 44 11.19 -7.03 -2.95
CA LEU A 44 9.78 -6.65 -2.91
C LEU A 44 9.63 -5.17 -2.52
N MET A 45 10.18 -4.78 -1.36
CA MET A 45 10.07 -3.42 -0.83
C MET A 45 11.20 -3.10 0.17
N SER A 46 11.39 -1.81 0.48
CA SER A 46 12.34 -1.36 1.50
C SER A 46 11.88 -0.13 2.26
N SER A 47 12.45 0.08 3.45
CA SER A 47 12.27 1.29 4.25
C SER A 47 13.09 2.49 3.78
N LEU A 48 13.77 2.42 2.62
CA LEU A 48 14.71 3.45 2.18
C LEU A 48 14.03 4.59 1.43
N TYR A 49 13.20 4.26 0.46
CA TYR A 49 12.41 5.20 -0.33
C TYR A 49 10.95 4.87 -0.06
N THR A 50 10.27 5.76 0.67
CA THR A 50 8.88 5.56 1.11
C THR A 50 7.99 6.74 0.72
N ASP A 51 8.51 7.58 -0.16
CA ASP A 51 7.89 8.86 -0.53
C ASP A 51 6.58 8.64 -1.27
N SER A 52 6.46 7.58 -2.08
CA SER A 52 5.27 7.28 -2.86
C SER A 52 4.15 6.68 -2.00
N GLU A 53 4.45 5.81 -1.04
CA GLU A 53 3.51 5.29 -0.03
C GLU A 53 2.95 6.42 0.84
N ARG A 54 3.82 7.36 1.25
CA ARG A 54 3.39 8.54 2.01
C ARG A 54 2.54 9.48 1.16
N ALA A 55 2.95 9.73 -0.08
CA ALA A 55 2.19 10.57 -1.01
C ALA A 55 0.81 9.97 -1.33
N LEU A 56 0.68 8.64 -1.43
CA LEU A 56 -0.60 7.96 -1.63
C LEU A 56 -1.62 8.37 -0.56
N ALA A 57 -1.25 8.26 0.71
CA ALA A 57 -2.12 8.65 1.83
C ALA A 57 -2.34 10.17 1.89
N GLN A 58 -1.28 10.98 1.76
CA GLN A 58 -1.37 12.43 1.86
C GLN A 58 -2.27 13.04 0.77
N THR A 59 -2.07 12.66 -0.49
CA THR A 59 -2.83 13.21 -1.61
C THR A 59 -4.30 12.79 -1.52
N ALA A 60 -4.58 11.52 -1.18
CA ALA A 60 -5.95 11.07 -0.99
C ALA A 60 -6.64 11.85 0.16
N LEU A 61 -5.93 12.12 1.27
CA LEU A 61 -6.44 12.94 2.37
C LEU A 61 -6.68 14.40 1.96
N GLN A 62 -5.85 14.97 1.09
CA GLN A 62 -6.04 16.32 0.57
C GLN A 62 -7.24 16.41 -0.38
N MET A 63 -7.52 15.33 -1.12
CA MET A 63 -8.69 15.25 -2.01
C MET A 63 -10.01 15.12 -1.25
N HIS A 64 -10.01 14.60 -0.03
CA HIS A 64 -11.22 14.43 0.78
C HIS A 64 -11.38 15.57 1.79
N ALA A 65 -12.49 16.32 1.72
CA ALA A 65 -12.73 17.48 2.58
C ALA A 65 -13.30 17.14 3.97
N GLY A 66 -13.81 15.91 4.16
CA GLY A 66 -14.47 15.48 5.39
C GLY A 66 -13.55 15.28 6.60
N SER A 67 -14.17 14.99 7.74
CA SER A 67 -13.55 14.53 9.00
C SER A 67 -14.12 13.18 9.43
N ASP A 68 -13.61 12.63 10.54
CA ASP A 68 -14.03 11.34 11.10
C ASP A 68 -13.97 10.16 10.11
N LEU A 69 -12.95 10.21 9.24
CA LEU A 69 -12.79 9.36 8.08
C LEU A 69 -12.59 7.90 8.46
N GLN A 70 -13.29 7.02 7.74
CA GLN A 70 -13.11 5.58 7.72
C GLN A 70 -12.21 5.23 6.53
N VAL A 71 -11.00 4.76 6.82
CA VAL A 71 -9.99 4.45 5.81
C VAL A 71 -9.77 2.94 5.75
N LEU A 72 -9.78 2.38 4.55
CA LEU A 72 -9.31 1.03 4.26
C LEU A 72 -7.95 1.13 3.55
N VAL A 73 -6.99 0.35 4.00
CA VAL A 73 -5.71 0.13 3.31
C VAL A 73 -5.62 -1.34 2.92
N GLY A 74 -5.43 -1.60 1.64
CA GLY A 74 -5.07 -2.93 1.13
C GLY A 74 -3.57 -3.07 1.11
N GLY A 75 -3.04 -4.06 1.83
CA GLY A 75 -1.60 -4.26 2.02
C GLY A 75 -1.06 -3.52 3.24
N LEU A 76 -0.33 -4.23 4.09
CA LEU A 76 0.37 -3.63 5.24
C LEU A 76 1.79 -3.21 4.83
N GLY A 77 2.50 -4.07 4.11
CA GLY A 77 3.91 -3.88 3.77
C GLY A 77 4.76 -3.59 5.01
N LEU A 78 5.52 -2.50 5.00
CA LEU A 78 6.24 -2.00 6.19
C LEU A 78 5.44 -0.96 7.00
N GLY A 79 4.20 -0.67 6.59
CA GLY A 79 3.24 0.17 7.32
C GLY A 79 3.25 1.66 6.99
N TYR A 80 4.01 2.11 5.98
CA TYR A 80 4.19 3.54 5.69
C TYR A 80 2.90 4.23 5.24
N THR A 81 2.14 3.60 4.34
CA THR A 81 0.81 4.09 3.89
C THR A 81 -0.15 4.26 5.07
N ALA A 82 -0.30 3.21 5.90
CA ALA A 82 -1.17 3.24 7.06
C ALA A 82 -0.72 4.30 8.08
N ARG A 83 0.58 4.35 8.40
CA ARG A 83 1.14 5.32 9.34
C ARG A 83 0.89 6.75 8.89
N GLU A 84 1.13 7.05 7.61
CA GLU A 84 0.96 8.40 7.09
C GLU A 84 -0.50 8.84 7.13
N ALA A 85 -1.45 7.96 6.78
CA ALA A 85 -2.87 8.26 6.93
C ALA A 85 -3.25 8.56 8.39
N LEU A 86 -2.72 7.79 9.34
CA LEU A 86 -2.97 7.95 10.79
C LEU A 86 -2.33 9.20 11.39
N LEU A 87 -1.40 9.89 10.70
CA LEU A 87 -0.90 11.20 11.15
C LEU A 87 -1.99 12.28 11.09
N SER A 88 -3.03 12.09 10.27
CA SER A 88 -4.17 13.00 10.19
C SER A 88 -5.14 12.73 11.34
N ASP A 89 -5.49 13.79 12.08
CA ASP A 89 -6.54 13.78 13.11
C ASP A 89 -7.94 13.55 12.53
N ARG A 90 -8.13 13.87 11.23
CA ARG A 90 -9.37 13.60 10.50
C ARG A 90 -9.66 12.10 10.32
N VAL A 91 -8.67 11.21 10.47
CA VAL A 91 -8.89 9.76 10.39
C VAL A 91 -9.37 9.24 11.74
N ALA A 92 -10.64 8.83 11.80
CA ALA A 92 -11.22 8.24 13.01
C ALA A 92 -10.92 6.75 13.15
N ARG A 93 -10.81 6.03 12.02
CA ARG A 93 -10.46 4.61 12.00
C ARG A 93 -9.74 4.26 10.72
N LEU A 94 -8.71 3.42 10.84
CA LEU A 94 -8.00 2.83 9.71
C LEU A 94 -8.02 1.31 9.85
N GLU A 95 -8.47 0.64 8.80
CA GLU A 95 -8.42 -0.82 8.68
C GLU A 95 -7.36 -1.19 7.64
N VAL A 96 -6.47 -2.11 7.98
CA VAL A 96 -5.52 -2.72 7.03
C VAL A 96 -5.97 -4.15 6.77
N VAL A 97 -6.13 -4.51 5.49
CA VAL A 97 -6.34 -5.89 5.05
C VAL A 97 -5.02 -6.39 4.45
N GLU A 98 -4.39 -7.33 5.13
CA GLU A 98 -3.11 -7.93 4.73
C GLU A 98 -3.28 -9.41 4.43
N LEU A 99 -2.78 -9.85 3.28
CA LEU A 99 -2.93 -11.23 2.81
C LEU A 99 -2.04 -12.20 3.58
N LEU A 100 -0.85 -11.75 3.96
CA LEU A 100 0.21 -12.60 4.50
C LEU A 100 0.23 -12.50 6.03
N PRO A 101 -0.19 -13.55 6.76
CA PRO A 101 -0.17 -13.52 8.22
C PRO A 101 1.24 -13.32 8.80
N GLN A 102 2.30 -13.66 8.05
CA GLN A 102 3.69 -13.39 8.42
C GLN A 102 3.95 -11.88 8.56
N VAL A 103 3.42 -11.05 7.65
CA VAL A 103 3.64 -9.61 7.68
C VAL A 103 2.94 -8.98 8.89
N ILE A 104 1.76 -9.51 9.25
CA ILE A 104 1.04 -9.12 10.48
C ILE A 104 1.85 -9.54 11.72
N ASP A 105 2.34 -10.77 11.78
CA ASP A 105 3.17 -11.26 12.89
C ASP A 105 4.45 -10.42 13.08
N TRP A 106 5.07 -9.97 11.99
CA TRP A 106 6.24 -9.09 12.06
C TRP A 106 5.93 -7.74 12.70
N LEU A 107 4.74 -7.19 12.46
CA LEU A 107 4.26 -5.98 13.12
C LEU A 107 4.07 -6.22 14.61
N ASP A 108 3.34 -7.29 14.97
CA ASP A 108 3.03 -7.64 16.36
C ASP A 108 4.28 -7.93 17.20
N ARG A 109 5.30 -8.52 16.58
CA ARG A 109 6.59 -8.84 17.22
C ARG A 109 7.59 -7.69 17.24
N GLY A 110 7.26 -6.54 16.68
CA GLY A 110 8.16 -5.38 16.72
C GLY A 110 9.30 -5.43 15.69
N LEU A 111 9.18 -6.22 14.62
CA LEU A 111 10.29 -6.47 13.69
C LEU A 111 10.41 -5.40 12.60
N VAL A 112 9.30 -4.77 12.21
CA VAL A 112 9.27 -3.72 11.17
C VAL A 112 9.53 -2.33 11.76
N PRO A 113 10.04 -1.36 10.98
CA PRO A 113 10.45 -0.04 11.48
C PRO A 113 9.34 0.75 12.22
N LEU A 114 8.09 0.57 11.81
CA LEU A 114 6.94 1.32 12.32
C LEU A 114 6.15 0.58 13.41
N SER A 115 6.64 -0.57 13.88
CA SER A 115 5.89 -1.43 14.81
C SER A 115 5.46 -0.72 16.09
N SER A 116 6.33 0.08 16.70
CA SER A 116 5.99 0.83 17.92
C SER A 116 4.96 1.94 17.67
N GLN A 117 4.93 2.50 16.46
CA GLN A 117 4.02 3.59 16.12
C GLN A 117 2.64 3.08 15.71
N LEU A 118 2.57 1.88 15.14
CA LEU A 118 1.34 1.26 14.66
C LEU A 118 0.73 0.31 15.71
N GLY A 119 1.55 -0.43 16.46
CA GLY A 119 1.08 -1.40 17.46
C GLY A 119 0.33 -0.76 18.64
N ASP A 120 0.64 0.51 18.96
CA ASP A 120 -0.02 1.26 20.02
C ASP A 120 -1.18 2.15 19.50
N GLU A 121 -1.44 2.19 18.20
CA GLU A 121 -2.43 3.08 17.59
C GLU A 121 -3.85 2.50 17.72
N GLN A 122 -4.66 3.10 18.59
CA GLN A 122 -6.01 2.63 18.90
C GLN A 122 -6.99 2.73 17.71
N ARG A 123 -6.69 3.59 16.73
CA ARG A 123 -7.52 3.74 15.53
C ARG A 123 -7.23 2.70 14.46
N LEU A 124 -6.10 1.98 14.57
CA LEU A 124 -5.67 0.96 13.61
C LEU A 124 -6.28 -0.40 13.95
N VAL A 125 -6.79 -1.08 12.94
CA VAL A 125 -7.12 -2.51 13.00
C VAL A 125 -6.48 -3.19 11.81
N VAL A 126 -5.71 -4.25 12.06
CA VAL A 126 -5.11 -5.08 11.02
C VAL A 126 -5.86 -6.42 10.99
N THR A 127 -6.27 -6.84 9.80
CA THR A 127 -6.98 -8.10 9.59
C THR A 127 -6.31 -8.91 8.49
N GLU A 128 -6.17 -10.21 8.71
CA GLU A 128 -5.77 -11.15 7.67
C GLU A 128 -6.88 -11.29 6.62
N GLY A 129 -6.55 -11.09 5.35
CA GLY A 129 -7.49 -11.27 4.25
C GLY A 129 -6.98 -10.78 2.91
N ASP A 130 -7.72 -11.15 1.87
CA ASP A 130 -7.50 -10.67 0.51
C ASP A 130 -8.38 -9.44 0.24
N VAL A 131 -7.75 -8.27 0.10
CA VAL A 131 -8.45 -7.01 -0.15
C VAL A 131 -9.18 -7.01 -1.49
N TYR A 132 -8.64 -7.65 -2.53
CA TYR A 132 -9.27 -7.71 -3.84
C TYR A 132 -10.50 -8.61 -3.82
N ARG A 133 -10.42 -9.76 -3.14
CA ARG A 133 -11.59 -10.61 -2.91
C ARG A 133 -12.67 -9.86 -2.12
N ARG A 134 -12.28 -9.08 -1.11
CA ARG A 134 -13.23 -8.25 -0.34
C ARG A 134 -13.92 -7.22 -1.23
N LEU A 135 -13.17 -6.47 -2.01
CA LEU A 135 -13.69 -5.41 -2.89
C LEU A 135 -14.51 -5.96 -4.07
N ALA A 136 -14.28 -7.21 -4.49
CA ALA A 136 -15.11 -7.90 -5.47
C ALA A 136 -16.47 -8.37 -4.90
N GLY A 137 -16.56 -8.53 -3.57
CA GLY A 137 -17.78 -8.91 -2.87
C GLY A 137 -18.69 -7.72 -2.55
N PRO A 138 -19.90 -7.97 -2.03
CA PRO A 138 -20.78 -6.92 -1.55
C PRO A 138 -20.17 -6.20 -0.33
N PRO A 139 -20.38 -4.88 -0.17
CA PRO A 139 -19.85 -4.13 0.95
C PRO A 139 -20.50 -4.56 2.26
N ASP A 140 -19.67 -4.90 3.24
CA ASP A 140 -20.05 -5.03 4.65
C ASP A 140 -20.04 -3.67 5.36
N ARG A 141 -19.24 -2.75 4.84
CA ARG A 141 -19.06 -1.38 5.32
C ARG A 141 -18.64 -0.46 4.18
N LEU A 142 -18.94 0.83 4.31
CA LEU A 142 -18.49 1.87 3.41
C LEU A 142 -17.34 2.70 4.01
N PHE A 143 -16.37 3.04 3.17
CA PHE A 143 -15.17 3.80 3.49
C PHE A 143 -15.17 5.17 2.81
N ASP A 144 -14.64 6.17 3.50
CA ASP A 144 -14.38 7.49 2.89
C ASP A 144 -13.15 7.41 1.96
N MET A 145 -12.23 6.49 2.24
CA MET A 145 -11.00 6.31 1.47
C MET A 145 -10.61 4.84 1.42
N ILE A 146 -10.21 4.36 0.24
CA ILE A 146 -9.61 3.05 0.01
C ILE A 146 -8.24 3.28 -0.63
N LEU A 147 -7.17 2.87 0.04
CA LEU A 147 -5.78 3.01 -0.42
C LEU A 147 -5.23 1.61 -0.72
N ILE A 148 -4.85 1.32 -1.96
CA ILE A 148 -4.33 0.03 -2.39
C ILE A 148 -2.83 0.14 -2.63
N ASP A 149 -2.06 -0.64 -1.88
CA ASP A 149 -0.60 -0.70 -1.89
C ASP A 149 -0.17 -2.18 -1.74
N VAL A 150 -0.41 -2.96 -2.80
CA VAL A 150 -0.27 -4.44 -2.79
C VAL A 150 0.59 -4.94 -3.94
N ASP A 151 0.14 -4.74 -5.18
CA ASP A 151 0.85 -5.23 -6.37
C ASP A 151 1.98 -4.30 -6.78
N HIS A 152 2.93 -4.80 -7.58
CA HIS A 152 3.96 -3.95 -8.18
C HIS A 152 3.36 -2.98 -9.18
N SER A 153 2.41 -3.42 -10.00
CA SER A 153 1.66 -2.58 -10.94
C SER A 153 0.39 -3.29 -11.41
N PRO A 154 -0.54 -2.61 -12.13
CA PRO A 154 -1.66 -3.27 -12.77
C PRO A 154 -1.25 -4.43 -13.68
N GLU A 155 -0.09 -4.35 -14.32
CA GLU A 155 0.47 -5.37 -15.23
C GLU A 155 1.33 -6.42 -14.51
N GLU A 156 1.98 -6.05 -13.40
CA GLU A 156 2.87 -6.91 -12.59
C GLU A 156 2.25 -7.16 -11.20
N ARG A 157 1.43 -8.21 -11.12
CA ARG A 157 0.62 -8.54 -9.94
C ARG A 157 1.23 -9.67 -9.14
N LEU A 158 1.02 -9.66 -7.82
CA LEU A 158 1.48 -10.71 -6.91
C LEU A 158 0.63 -11.97 -6.99
N GLY A 159 -0.64 -11.86 -7.40
CA GLY A 159 -1.57 -12.98 -7.54
C GLY A 159 -2.61 -12.77 -8.64
N GLU A 160 -3.35 -13.83 -8.96
CA GLU A 160 -4.38 -13.79 -10.01
C GLU A 160 -5.64 -13.01 -9.59
N GLU A 161 -5.92 -12.93 -8.29
CA GLU A 161 -7.17 -12.37 -7.78
C GLU A 161 -7.31 -10.86 -8.03
N SER A 162 -6.18 -10.14 -8.18
CA SER A 162 -6.17 -8.72 -8.48
C SER A 162 -6.42 -8.40 -9.96
N VAL A 163 -6.37 -9.38 -10.87
CA VAL A 163 -6.59 -9.17 -12.32
C VAL A 163 -7.92 -8.46 -12.58
N SER A 164 -8.98 -8.93 -11.92
CA SER A 164 -10.32 -8.38 -12.14
C SER A 164 -10.45 -6.95 -11.61
N PHE A 165 -9.71 -6.59 -10.55
CA PHE A 165 -9.76 -5.28 -9.90
C PHE A 165 -9.36 -4.15 -10.87
N TYR A 166 -8.33 -4.35 -11.69
CA TYR A 166 -7.85 -3.32 -12.64
C TYR A 166 -8.74 -3.11 -13.88
N THR A 167 -9.92 -3.72 -13.92
CA THR A 167 -10.91 -3.56 -15.00
C THR A 167 -12.05 -2.65 -14.58
N ALA A 168 -12.77 -2.04 -15.52
CA ALA A 168 -13.95 -1.23 -15.21
C ALA A 168 -15.01 -2.01 -14.38
N THR A 169 -15.15 -3.32 -14.60
CA THR A 169 -16.06 -4.18 -13.80
C THR A 169 -15.59 -4.30 -12.35
N GLY A 170 -14.31 -4.60 -12.13
CA GLY A 170 -13.76 -4.68 -10.77
C GLY A 170 -13.77 -3.34 -10.05
N LEU A 171 -13.48 -2.25 -10.76
CA LEU A 171 -13.54 -0.90 -10.24
C LEU A 171 -14.95 -0.47 -9.86
N ARG A 172 -15.99 -0.87 -10.61
CA ARG A 172 -17.39 -0.68 -10.20
C ARG A 172 -17.71 -1.42 -8.91
N ALA A 173 -17.22 -2.65 -8.75
CA ALA A 173 -17.41 -3.40 -7.50
C ALA A 173 -16.69 -2.70 -6.33
N ALA A 174 -15.42 -2.33 -6.50
CA ALA A 174 -14.66 -1.59 -5.49
C ALA A 174 -15.32 -0.24 -5.13
N GLY A 175 -15.88 0.46 -6.12
CA GLY A 175 -16.64 1.70 -5.92
C GLY A 175 -17.87 1.55 -5.03
N GLN A 176 -18.47 0.35 -4.94
CA GLN A 176 -19.59 0.09 -4.01
C GLN A 176 -19.17 0.08 -2.54
N HIS A 177 -17.87 -0.04 -2.25
CA HIS A 177 -17.32 0.05 -0.89
C HIS A 177 -17.00 1.49 -0.48
N LEU A 178 -17.11 2.45 -1.40
CA LEU A 178 -16.90 3.87 -1.10
C LEU A 178 -18.21 4.52 -0.63
N ARG A 179 -18.06 5.49 0.27
CA ARG A 179 -19.09 6.50 0.55
C ARG A 179 -19.19 7.49 -0.62
N ASP A 180 -20.25 8.27 -0.63
CA ASP A 180 -20.37 9.42 -1.53
C ASP A 180 -19.13 10.32 -1.42
N GLU A 181 -18.61 10.78 -2.56
CA GLU A 181 -17.35 11.55 -2.66
C GLU A 181 -16.10 10.81 -2.13
N GLY A 182 -16.20 9.50 -1.87
CA GLY A 182 -15.09 8.68 -1.39
C GLY A 182 -13.96 8.57 -2.42
N ILE A 183 -12.74 8.36 -1.91
CA ILE A 183 -11.52 8.31 -2.73
C ILE A 183 -11.01 6.88 -2.83
N LEU A 184 -10.84 6.37 -4.05
CA LEU A 184 -9.97 5.24 -4.35
C LEU A 184 -8.59 5.77 -4.72
N ALA A 185 -7.55 5.27 -4.07
CA ALA A 185 -6.16 5.54 -4.42
C ALA A 185 -5.40 4.21 -4.61
N VAL A 186 -4.58 4.12 -5.65
CA VAL A 186 -3.81 2.92 -5.96
C VAL A 186 -2.36 3.31 -6.26
N TRP A 187 -1.42 2.66 -5.57
CA TRP A 187 0.01 2.76 -5.84
C TRP A 187 0.43 1.81 -6.96
N SER A 188 1.43 2.22 -7.73
CA SER A 188 2.03 1.40 -8.78
C SER A 188 3.47 1.83 -9.03
N TYR A 189 4.37 0.87 -9.25
CA TYR A 189 5.74 1.12 -9.71
C TYR A 189 5.79 1.64 -11.16
N ALA A 190 4.74 1.42 -11.95
CA ALA A 190 4.68 1.81 -13.36
C ALA A 190 3.40 2.59 -13.72
N GLU A 191 3.50 3.46 -14.72
CA GLU A 191 2.32 4.09 -15.32
C GLU A 191 1.53 3.05 -16.11
N SER A 192 0.20 3.20 -16.12
CA SER A 192 -0.71 2.33 -16.85
C SER A 192 -1.86 3.17 -17.40
N SER A 193 -1.73 3.55 -18.67
CA SER A 193 -2.82 4.23 -19.39
C SER A 193 -4.10 3.37 -19.45
N PRO A 194 -4.05 2.04 -19.69
CA PRO A 194 -5.24 1.20 -19.64
C PRO A 194 -5.97 1.25 -18.28
N PHE A 195 -5.21 1.27 -17.18
CA PHE A 195 -5.81 1.38 -15.85
C PHE A 195 -6.42 2.77 -15.60
N ALA A 196 -5.73 3.84 -16.03
CA ALA A 196 -6.26 5.20 -15.95
C ALA A 196 -7.58 5.34 -16.75
N ASP A 197 -7.68 4.71 -17.92
CA ASP A 197 -8.89 4.71 -18.73
C ASP A 197 -10.03 3.92 -18.06
N ALA A 198 -9.73 2.76 -17.47
CA ALA A 198 -10.70 1.99 -16.70
C ALA A 198 -11.25 2.78 -15.50
N LEU A 199 -10.43 3.58 -14.82
CA LEU A 199 -10.88 4.49 -13.76
C LEU A 199 -11.83 5.56 -14.31
N ARG A 200 -11.50 6.16 -15.47
CA ARG A 200 -12.34 7.22 -16.09
C ARG A 200 -13.69 6.71 -16.58
N GLU A 201 -13.82 5.42 -16.87
CA GLU A 201 -15.11 4.81 -17.22
C GLU A 201 -16.07 4.67 -16.04
N VAL A 202 -15.57 4.74 -14.80
CA VAL A 202 -16.32 4.41 -13.58
C VAL A 202 -16.49 5.60 -12.65
N PHE A 203 -15.44 6.43 -12.51
CA PHE A 203 -15.38 7.49 -11.51
C PHE A 203 -15.52 8.88 -12.14
N SER A 204 -16.04 9.82 -11.36
CA SER A 204 -16.33 11.19 -11.81
C SER A 204 -15.07 12.05 -12.02
N GLU A 205 -14.04 11.81 -11.24
CA GLU A 205 -12.75 12.50 -11.29
C GLU A 205 -11.62 11.48 -11.20
N VAL A 206 -10.61 11.60 -12.06
CA VAL A 206 -9.40 10.75 -12.05
C VAL A 206 -8.16 11.62 -12.15
N ARG A 207 -7.19 11.38 -11.26
CA ARG A 207 -5.86 12.00 -11.25
C ARG A 207 -4.79 10.92 -11.29
N VAL A 208 -3.74 11.14 -12.06
CA VAL A 208 -2.57 10.26 -12.14
C VAL A 208 -1.35 11.12 -11.86
N GLU A 209 -0.58 10.76 -10.83
CA GLU A 209 0.51 11.60 -10.32
C GLU A 209 1.81 10.81 -10.20
N PRO A 210 2.92 11.30 -10.80
CA PRO A 210 4.22 10.68 -10.64
C PRO A 210 4.87 11.12 -9.32
N VAL A 211 5.53 10.19 -8.65
CA VAL A 211 6.44 10.45 -7.52
C VAL A 211 7.84 10.00 -7.91
N SER A 212 8.69 10.96 -8.27
CA SER A 212 10.08 10.67 -8.65
C SER A 212 11.06 10.87 -7.49
N TYR A 213 12.02 9.98 -7.39
CA TYR A 213 13.18 10.12 -6.50
C TYR A 213 14.46 9.62 -7.18
N ASP A 214 15.60 10.10 -6.70
CA ASP A 214 16.91 9.64 -7.17
C ASP A 214 17.32 8.41 -6.36
N ASN A 215 17.23 7.22 -6.96
CA ASN A 215 17.67 5.99 -6.32
C ASN A 215 19.19 5.86 -6.39
N ARG A 216 19.85 6.28 -5.30
CA ARG A 216 21.31 6.25 -5.16
C ARG A 216 21.92 4.85 -5.10
N LEU A 217 21.13 3.79 -4.91
CA LEU A 217 21.66 2.42 -4.90
C LEU A 217 21.96 1.92 -6.32
N ILE A 218 21.22 2.42 -7.31
CA ILE A 218 21.36 2.04 -8.73
C ILE A 218 21.73 3.23 -9.62
N ASP A 219 21.94 4.41 -9.04
CA ASP A 219 22.26 5.67 -9.71
C ASP A 219 21.28 6.01 -10.85
N GLN A 220 19.99 5.83 -10.58
CA GLN A 220 18.90 6.09 -11.54
C GLN A 220 17.77 6.87 -10.87
N ARG A 221 17.13 7.74 -11.66
CA ARG A 221 15.85 8.33 -11.27
C ARG A 221 14.77 7.27 -11.44
N GLN A 222 14.09 6.96 -10.35
CA GLN A 222 12.90 6.11 -10.35
C GLN A 222 11.65 6.97 -10.27
N THR A 223 10.51 6.44 -10.71
CA THR A 223 9.22 7.13 -10.65
C THR A 223 8.12 6.11 -10.43
N ASP A 224 7.51 6.19 -9.26
CA ASP A 224 6.27 5.49 -8.97
C ASP A 224 5.08 6.35 -9.42
N TRP A 225 3.92 5.72 -9.59
CA TRP A 225 2.71 6.32 -10.12
C TRP A 225 1.54 6.08 -9.18
N LEU A 226 0.85 7.16 -8.84
CA LEU A 226 -0.31 7.14 -7.97
C LEU A 226 -1.55 7.45 -8.78
N PHE A 227 -2.53 6.55 -8.72
CA PHE A 227 -3.83 6.72 -9.37
C PHE A 227 -4.86 7.06 -8.32
N PHE A 228 -5.56 8.17 -8.50
CA PHE A 228 -6.64 8.61 -7.62
C PHE A 228 -7.93 8.72 -8.41
N ALA A 229 -9.02 8.28 -7.80
CA ALA A 229 -10.35 8.43 -8.34
C ALA A 229 -11.33 8.82 -7.24
N ARG A 230 -12.20 9.81 -7.51
CA ARG A 230 -13.27 10.21 -6.59
C ARG A 230 -14.61 9.74 -7.12
N GLY A 231 -15.34 9.02 -6.27
CA GLY A 231 -16.78 8.74 -6.32
C GLY A 231 -17.32 8.18 -7.65
N PRO A 232 -18.26 7.22 -7.63
CA PRO A 232 -18.83 6.76 -8.90
C PRO A 232 -19.48 7.95 -9.63
N ALA A 233 -19.33 8.00 -10.96
CA ALA A 233 -20.05 8.98 -11.77
C ALA A 233 -21.55 8.85 -11.48
N ALA A 234 -22.25 9.97 -11.26
CA ALA A 234 -23.70 9.94 -11.14
C ALA A 234 -24.28 9.30 -12.42
N GLU A 235 -25.09 8.23 -12.26
CA GLU A 235 -25.86 7.62 -13.35
C GLU A 235 -26.78 8.64 -14.04
#